data_AF-A0A5B8MV31-F1
#
_entry.id   AF-A0A5B8MV31-F1
#
_cell.length_a   1.000
_cell.length_b   1.000
_cell.length_c   1.000
_cell.angle_alpha   90.00
_cell.angle_beta   90.00
_cell.angle_gamma   90.00
#
_symmetry.space_group_name_H-M   'P 1'
#
loop_
_entity.id
_entity.type
_entity.pdbx_description
1 polymer ?
#
loop_
_entity_poly.entity_id
_entity_poly.type
_entity_poly.pdbx_seq_one_letter_code
_entity_poly.pdbx_strand_id
1 'polypeptide(L)'
;MTTTKKGKAKTDTKIDNIGSSALILRTSNGITGMVDNFQRKLKEVDSDVKMDEMGIHEYKISLDRLRRRKADLQKRIEENKAFVKYKTLVNEISSLYGEAKEKHAQGIKLLIKDFAYHPAFKRWDDSFTSIPFKPA
;
A
#
# COMPACT_ATOMS: atom_id res chain seq x y z
N MET A 1 69.01 -45.38 84.53
CA MET A 1 69.34 -45.63 83.11
C MET A 1 68.08 -45.46 82.27
N THR A 2 68.18 -44.64 81.21
CA THR A 2 67.51 -44.73 79.89
C THR A 2 65.96 -44.87 79.83
N THR A 3 65.14 -43.85 79.54
CA THR A 3 64.86 -43.07 78.29
C THR A 3 63.73 -43.61 77.38
N THR A 4 62.76 -42.72 77.06
CA THR A 4 62.09 -42.54 75.74
C THR A 4 60.93 -43.52 75.40
N LYS A 5 59.74 -43.14 74.86
CA LYS A 5 59.24 -41.97 74.11
C LYS A 5 57.71 -41.85 74.25
N LYS A 6 57.20 -40.64 74.49
CA LYS A 6 55.80 -40.25 74.23
C LYS A 6 55.57 -40.15 72.71
N GLY A 7 54.53 -40.80 72.19
CA GLY A 7 53.99 -40.55 70.86
C GLY A 7 52.56 -40.07 70.97
N LYS A 8 52.34 -38.76 70.84
CA LYS A 8 51.01 -38.15 70.72
C LYS A 8 50.43 -38.53 69.36
N ALA A 9 49.23 -39.12 69.34
CA ALA A 9 48.40 -39.19 68.14
C ALA A 9 48.02 -37.75 67.74
N LYS A 10 48.67 -37.24 66.70
CA LYS A 10 48.31 -35.96 66.08
C LYS A 10 47.11 -36.21 65.18
N THR A 11 46.16 -35.30 65.30
CA THR A 11 44.98 -35.10 64.48
C THR A 11 45.37 -34.82 63.03
N ASP A 12 45.32 -35.83 62.17
CA ASP A 12 45.42 -35.65 60.73
C ASP A 12 44.00 -35.73 60.14
N THR A 13 43.30 -34.59 60.17
CA THR A 13 42.03 -34.41 59.44
C THR A 13 42.04 -33.03 58.79
N LYS A 14 43.02 -32.78 57.92
CA LYS A 14 43.07 -31.54 57.13
C LYS A 14 43.89 -31.67 55.85
N ILE A 15 43.62 -32.64 54.96
CA ILE A 15 44.31 -32.68 53.65
C ILE A 15 43.39 -32.89 52.42
N ASP A 16 42.15 -33.39 52.55
CA ASP A 16 41.38 -33.72 51.32
C ASP A 16 40.47 -32.60 50.78
N ASN A 17 40.39 -31.44 51.45
CA ASN A 17 39.39 -30.42 51.12
C ASN A 17 39.86 -29.38 50.06
N ILE A 18 41.16 -29.36 49.71
CA ILE A 18 41.76 -28.34 48.83
C ILE A 18 41.56 -28.68 47.34
N GLY A 19 41.62 -29.96 46.97
CA GLY A 19 41.38 -30.42 45.59
C GLY A 19 39.93 -30.27 45.15
N SER A 20 38.98 -30.62 46.03
CA SER A 20 37.54 -30.48 45.77
C SER A 20 37.12 -29.01 45.67
N SER A 21 37.65 -28.13 46.52
CA SER A 21 37.35 -26.70 46.46
C SER A 21 37.94 -26.02 45.22
N ALA A 22 39.14 -26.42 44.75
CA ALA A 22 39.70 -25.93 43.49
C ALA A 22 38.91 -26.39 42.25
N LEU A 23 38.41 -27.63 42.25
CA LEU A 23 37.52 -28.15 41.21
C LEU A 23 36.18 -27.41 41.21
N ILE A 24 35.59 -27.20 42.40
CA ILE A 24 34.35 -26.44 42.58
C ILE A 24 34.52 -24.98 42.11
N LEU A 25 35.66 -24.34 42.42
CA LEU A 25 35.97 -22.98 41.96
C LEU A 25 36.11 -22.90 40.43
N ARG A 26 36.77 -23.87 39.79
CA ARG A 26 36.89 -23.91 38.32
C ARG A 26 35.53 -24.12 37.65
N THR A 27 34.73 -25.05 38.15
CA THR A 27 33.38 -25.29 37.63
C THR A 27 32.47 -24.09 37.88
N SER A 28 32.55 -23.47 39.06
CA SER A 28 31.81 -22.24 39.40
C SER A 28 32.17 -21.10 38.46
N ASN A 29 33.47 -20.88 38.19
CA ASN A 29 33.91 -19.83 37.28
C ASN A 29 33.48 -20.09 35.83
N GLY A 30 33.46 -21.36 35.41
CA GLY A 30 32.93 -21.76 34.10
C GLY A 30 31.42 -21.52 33.96
N ILE A 31 30.66 -21.82 35.01
CA ILE A 31 29.21 -21.56 35.06
C ILE A 31 28.95 -20.05 35.05
N THR A 32 29.67 -19.26 35.84
CA THR A 32 29.54 -17.79 35.85
C THR A 32 29.83 -17.19 34.47
N GLY A 33 30.92 -17.60 33.81
CA GLY A 33 31.23 -17.12 32.46
C GLY A 33 30.17 -17.53 31.42
N MET A 34 29.54 -18.69 31.57
CA MET A 34 28.43 -19.13 30.72
C MET A 34 27.16 -18.31 30.98
N VAL A 35 26.85 -18.02 32.24
CA VAL A 35 25.71 -17.15 32.63
C VAL A 35 25.91 -15.73 32.09
N ASP A 36 27.11 -15.17 32.19
CA ASP A 36 27.44 -13.86 31.64
C ASP A 36 27.27 -13.82 30.12
N ASN A 37 27.69 -14.88 29.43
CA ASN A 37 27.51 -15.02 27.98
C ASN A 37 26.02 -15.12 27.61
N PHE A 38 25.21 -15.86 28.36
CA PHE A 38 23.78 -15.91 28.13
C PHE A 38 23.09 -14.58 28.40
N GLN A 39 23.49 -13.87 29.46
CA GLN A 39 22.94 -12.55 29.75
C GLN A 39 23.26 -11.54 28.65
N ARG A 40 24.46 -11.61 28.04
CA ARG A 40 24.81 -10.79 26.88
C ARG A 40 23.94 -11.11 25.67
N LYS A 41 23.79 -12.41 25.35
CA LYS A 41 22.93 -12.85 24.24
C LYS A 41 21.47 -12.47 24.44
N LEU A 42 20.95 -12.57 25.67
CA LEU A 42 19.59 -12.11 25.98
C LEU A 42 19.43 -10.62 25.74
N LYS A 43 20.40 -9.80 26.16
CA LYS A 43 20.37 -8.35 25.89
C LYS A 43 20.47 -8.02 24.40
N GLU A 44 21.26 -8.77 23.66
CA GLU A 44 21.38 -8.65 22.20
C GLU A 44 20.04 -8.97 21.53
N VAL A 45 19.44 -10.12 21.85
CA VAL A 45 18.13 -10.51 21.32
C VAL A 45 17.03 -9.52 21.73
N ASP A 46 17.03 -9.02 22.96
CA ASP A 46 16.08 -7.99 23.40
C ASP A 46 16.23 -6.68 22.61
N SER A 47 17.47 -6.34 22.23
CA SER A 47 17.74 -5.18 21.38
C SER A 47 17.22 -5.42 19.96
N ASP A 48 17.48 -6.59 19.40
CA ASP A 48 17.04 -6.96 18.05
C ASP A 48 15.51 -6.97 17.95
N VAL A 49 14.82 -7.54 18.94
CA VAL A 49 13.34 -7.55 19.00
C VAL A 49 12.78 -6.13 19.00
N LYS A 50 13.38 -5.21 19.76
CA LYS A 50 12.95 -3.80 19.78
C LYS A 50 13.14 -3.13 18.41
N MET A 51 14.25 -3.40 17.76
CA MET A 51 14.53 -2.86 16.42
C MET A 51 13.53 -3.41 15.39
N ASP A 52 13.19 -4.69 15.48
CA ASP A 52 12.19 -5.31 14.61
C ASP A 52 10.78 -4.76 14.87
N GLU A 53 10.39 -4.54 16.13
CA GLU A 53 9.12 -3.90 16.48
C GLU A 53 9.01 -2.48 15.91
N MET A 54 10.09 -1.71 15.99
CA MET A 54 10.19 -0.38 15.38
C MET A 54 10.08 -0.47 13.86
N GLY A 55 10.80 -1.40 13.23
CA GLY A 55 10.74 -1.65 11.80
C GLY A 55 9.32 -1.99 11.35
N ILE A 56 8.63 -2.89 12.05
CA ILE A 56 7.22 -3.24 11.77
C ILE A 56 6.31 -2.01 11.87
N HIS A 57 6.53 -1.14 12.86
CA HIS A 57 5.75 0.07 13.01
C HIS A 57 5.94 1.03 11.82
N GLU A 58 7.18 1.27 11.41
CA GLU A 58 7.50 2.10 10.25
C GLU A 58 6.90 1.52 8.95
N TYR A 59 6.99 0.20 8.77
CA TYR A 59 6.35 -0.48 7.65
C TYR A 59 4.84 -0.28 7.64
N LYS A 60 4.16 -0.39 8.79
CA LYS A 60 2.71 -0.11 8.90
C LYS A 60 2.37 1.32 8.47
N ILE A 61 3.13 2.31 8.94
CA ILE A 61 2.94 3.72 8.54
C ILE A 61 3.09 3.87 7.02
N SER A 62 4.13 3.26 6.45
CA SER A 62 4.39 3.35 5.01
C SER A 62 3.26 2.72 4.19
N LEU A 63 2.74 1.57 4.63
CA LEU A 63 1.61 0.88 3.99
C LEU A 63 0.34 1.72 4.04
N ASP A 64 0.04 2.34 5.18
CA ASP A 64 -1.14 3.17 5.32
C ASP A 64 -1.06 4.43 4.46
N ARG A 65 0.13 5.05 4.37
CA ARG A 65 0.38 6.16 3.44
C ARG A 65 0.16 5.73 1.99
N LEU A 66 0.66 4.55 1.61
CA LEU A 66 0.51 4.04 0.26
C LEU A 66 -0.95 3.72 -0.08
N ARG A 67 -1.71 3.14 0.85
CA ARG A 67 -3.14 2.88 0.71
C ARG A 67 -3.94 4.16 0.50
N ARG A 68 -3.68 5.20 1.30
CA ARG A 68 -4.31 6.51 1.15
C ARG A 68 -4.01 7.13 -0.22
N ARG A 69 -2.75 7.07 -0.65
CA ARG A 69 -2.34 7.60 -1.96
C ARG A 69 -2.96 6.82 -3.12
N LYS A 70 -3.07 5.50 -3.00
CA LYS A 70 -3.79 4.67 -3.97
C LYS A 70 -5.25 5.10 -4.07
N ALA A 71 -5.95 5.23 -2.95
CA ALA A 71 -7.36 5.63 -2.92
C ALA A 71 -7.58 7.00 -3.57
N ASP A 72 -6.73 7.99 -3.25
CA ASP A 72 -6.79 9.34 -3.84
C ASP A 72 -6.57 9.32 -5.36
N LEU A 73 -5.54 8.60 -5.83
CA LEU A 73 -5.28 8.45 -7.27
C LEU A 73 -6.42 7.75 -7.98
N GLN A 74 -7.02 6.74 -7.36
CA GLN A 74 -8.12 5.99 -7.92
C GLN A 74 -9.36 6.87 -8.09
N LYS A 75 -9.66 7.71 -7.10
CA LYS A 75 -10.71 8.74 -7.19
C LYS A 75 -10.46 9.72 -8.33
N ARG A 76 -9.23 10.25 -8.45
CA ARG A 76 -8.85 11.16 -9.54
C ARG A 76 -8.96 10.53 -10.92
N ILE A 77 -8.66 9.24 -11.04
CA ILE A 77 -8.83 8.49 -12.30
C ILE A 77 -10.31 8.38 -12.66
N GLU A 78 -11.18 8.11 -11.69
CA GLU A 78 -12.63 8.03 -11.91
C GLU A 78 -13.21 9.38 -12.34
N GLU A 79 -12.83 10.47 -11.66
CA GLU A 79 -13.21 11.84 -12.02
C GLU A 79 -12.75 12.20 -13.44
N ASN A 80 -11.49 11.89 -13.79
CA ASN A 80 -10.95 12.13 -15.12
C ASN A 80 -11.65 11.29 -16.20
N LYS A 81 -11.98 10.02 -15.91
CA LYS A 81 -12.74 9.17 -16.84
C LYS A 81 -14.12 9.76 -17.14
N ALA A 82 -14.80 10.29 -16.12
CA ALA A 82 -16.08 10.96 -16.31
C ALA A 82 -15.93 12.21 -17.19
N PHE A 83 -14.90 13.02 -16.95
CA PHE A 83 -14.61 14.20 -17.75
C PHE A 83 -14.28 13.88 -19.22
N VAL A 84 -13.49 12.83 -19.48
CA VAL A 84 -13.16 12.39 -20.83
C VAL A 84 -14.43 11.94 -21.57
N LYS A 85 -15.30 11.16 -20.93
CA LYS A 85 -16.59 10.76 -21.52
C LYS A 85 -17.46 11.96 -21.88
N TYR A 86 -17.53 12.96 -21.01
CA TYR A 86 -18.25 14.19 -21.28
C TYR A 86 -17.69 14.92 -22.51
N LYS A 87 -16.37 15.05 -22.62
CA LYS A 87 -15.72 15.68 -23.78
C LYS A 87 -16.01 14.95 -25.09
N THR A 88 -15.96 13.62 -25.10
CA THR A 88 -16.31 12.82 -26.29
C THR A 88 -17.76 13.07 -26.71
N LEU A 89 -18.70 13.03 -25.75
CA LEU A 89 -20.12 13.25 -26.00
C LEU A 89 -20.39 14.67 -26.55
N VAL A 90 -19.71 15.69 -26.03
CA VAL A 90 -19.81 17.06 -26.57
C VAL A 90 -19.31 17.15 -28.00
N ASN A 91 -18.19 16.49 -28.33
CA ASN A 91 -17.66 16.47 -29.69
C ASN A 91 -18.62 15.75 -30.66
N GLU A 92 -19.21 14.62 -30.25
CA GLU A 92 -20.19 13.89 -31.04
C GLU A 92 -21.44 14.74 -31.30
N ILE A 93 -21.96 15.42 -30.28
CA ILE A 93 -23.10 16.36 -30.43
C ILE A 93 -22.75 17.48 -31.40
N SER A 94 -21.55 18.05 -31.31
CA SER A 94 -21.11 19.10 -32.23
C SER A 94 -21.06 18.61 -33.68
N SER A 95 -20.57 17.38 -33.91
CA SER A 95 -20.57 16.76 -35.24
C SER A 95 -21.99 16.58 -35.77
N LEU A 96 -22.88 16.03 -34.93
CA LEU A 96 -24.28 15.78 -35.28
C LEU A 96 -25.03 17.06 -35.66
N TYR A 97 -24.83 18.15 -34.90
CA TYR A 97 -25.41 19.45 -35.25
C TYR A 97 -24.86 20.02 -36.56
N GLY A 98 -23.56 19.83 -36.82
CA GLY A 98 -22.94 20.19 -38.09
C GLY A 98 -23.60 19.46 -39.27
N GLU A 99 -23.69 18.14 -39.17
CA GLU A 99 -24.34 17.30 -40.18
C GLU A 99 -25.82 17.65 -40.38
N ALA A 100 -26.57 17.87 -39.29
CA ALA A 100 -27.97 18.27 -39.35
C ALA A 100 -28.14 19.61 -40.09
N LYS A 101 -27.26 20.58 -39.86
CA LYS A 101 -27.27 21.88 -40.56
C LYS A 101 -26.99 21.72 -42.04
N GLU A 102 -26.03 20.88 -42.41
CA GLU A 102 -25.71 20.58 -43.81
C GLU A 102 -26.88 19.89 -44.53
N LYS A 103 -27.46 18.86 -43.91
CA LYS A 103 -28.63 18.15 -44.45
C LYS A 103 -29.84 19.06 -44.55
N HIS A 104 -30.06 19.94 -43.58
CA HIS A 104 -31.13 20.94 -43.65
C HIS A 104 -30.91 21.92 -44.83
N ALA A 105 -29.67 22.39 -45.04
CA ALA A 105 -29.34 23.24 -46.18
C ALA A 105 -29.54 22.50 -47.52
N GLN A 106 -29.21 21.20 -47.59
CA GLN A 106 -29.49 20.35 -48.76
C GLN A 106 -31.00 20.20 -48.99
N GLY A 107 -31.78 19.98 -47.93
CA GLY A 107 -33.24 19.91 -47.99
C GLY A 107 -33.87 21.19 -48.51
N ILE A 108 -33.41 22.36 -48.04
CA ILE A 108 -33.84 23.67 -48.57
C ILE A 108 -33.54 23.78 -50.07
N LYS A 109 -32.35 23.38 -50.52
CA LYS A 109 -32.00 23.42 -51.95
C LYS A 109 -32.94 22.55 -52.79
N LEU A 110 -33.31 21.37 -52.28
CA LEU A 110 -34.25 20.48 -52.96
C LEU A 110 -35.66 21.10 -53.03
N LEU A 111 -36.12 21.72 -51.94
CA LEU A 111 -37.41 22.43 -51.93
C LEU A 111 -37.43 23.61 -52.93
N ILE A 112 -36.34 24.37 -53.03
CA ILE A 112 -36.22 25.46 -54.01
C ILE A 112 -36.35 24.91 -55.44
N LYS A 113 -35.64 23.81 -55.72
CA LYS A 113 -35.56 23.22 -57.05
C LYS A 113 -36.88 22.58 -57.50
N ASP A 114 -37.47 21.73 -56.67
CA ASP A 114 -38.56 20.84 -57.09
C ASP A 114 -39.95 21.38 -56.70
N PHE A 115 -40.01 22.33 -55.74
CA PHE A 115 -41.28 22.85 -55.19
C PHE A 115 -41.39 24.38 -55.25
N ALA A 116 -40.48 25.07 -55.96
CA ALA A 116 -40.43 26.54 -56.07
C ALA A 116 -40.44 27.26 -54.70
N TYR A 117 -39.91 26.61 -53.66
CA TYR A 117 -39.80 27.20 -52.33
C TYR A 117 -38.90 28.44 -52.35
N HIS A 118 -39.29 29.50 -51.65
CA HIS A 118 -38.46 30.69 -51.48
C HIS A 118 -38.27 30.96 -49.98
N PRO A 119 -37.02 31.05 -49.47
CA PRO A 119 -36.75 31.17 -48.04
C PRO A 119 -37.43 32.37 -47.35
N ALA A 120 -37.65 33.47 -48.07
CA ALA A 120 -38.33 34.66 -47.55
C ALA A 120 -39.84 34.48 -47.29
N PHE A 121 -40.46 33.41 -47.81
CA PHE A 121 -41.86 33.10 -47.56
C PHE A 121 -42.05 32.04 -46.45
N LYS A 122 -40.96 31.62 -45.79
CA LYS A 122 -41.05 30.75 -44.62
C LYS A 122 -41.76 31.49 -43.50
N ARG A 123 -42.94 31.01 -43.11
CA ARG A 123 -43.66 31.57 -41.96
C ARG A 123 -43.01 31.09 -40.66
N TRP A 124 -43.06 31.92 -39.62
CA TRP A 124 -42.43 31.64 -38.33
C TRP A 124 -43.12 30.50 -37.55
N ASP A 125 -44.36 30.16 -37.92
CA ASP A 125 -45.18 29.06 -37.41
C ASP A 125 -45.14 27.79 -38.27
N ASP A 126 -44.45 27.82 -39.41
CA ASP A 126 -44.34 26.70 -40.35
C ASP A 126 -43.26 25.70 -39.89
N SER A 127 -43.67 24.75 -39.05
CA SER A 127 -42.89 23.56 -38.73
C SER A 127 -42.93 22.61 -39.93
N PHE A 128 -41.83 22.51 -40.67
CA PHE A 128 -41.61 21.48 -41.68
C PHE A 128 -41.77 20.09 -41.04
N THR A 129 -42.95 19.48 -41.17
CA THR A 129 -43.20 18.11 -40.72
C THR A 129 -42.82 17.17 -41.86
N SER A 130 -41.79 16.34 -41.68
CA SER A 130 -41.37 15.28 -42.61
C SER A 130 -42.38 14.14 -42.70
N ILE A 131 -43.65 14.44 -42.96
CA ILE A 131 -44.68 13.44 -43.24
C ILE A 131 -44.52 13.08 -44.73
N PRO A 132 -44.07 11.85 -45.07
CA PRO A 132 -43.90 11.46 -46.46
C PRO A 132 -45.26 11.45 -47.17
N PHE A 133 -45.32 12.11 -48.33
CA PHE A 133 -46.49 12.12 -49.20
C PHE A 133 -46.81 10.69 -49.65
N LYS A 134 -48.04 10.24 -49.38
CA LYS A 134 -48.57 8.96 -49.85
C LYS A 134 -49.68 9.26 -50.88
N PRO A 135 -49.46 9.02 -52.19
CA PRO A 135 -50.52 9.20 -53.19
C PRO A 135 -51.61 8.15 -52.98
N ALA A 136 -52.86 8.55 -53.24
CA ALA A 136 -54.04 7.68 -53.24
C ALA A 136 -54.01 6.72 -54.43
#